data_AF-A0A2H1FF91-F1
#
_entry.id   AF-A0A2H1FF91-F1
#
_cell.length_a   1.000
_cell.length_b   1.000
_cell.length_c   1.000
_cell.angle_alpha   90.00
_cell.angle_beta   90.00
_cell.angle_gamma   90.00
#
_symmetry.space_group_name_H-M   'P 1'
#
loop_
_entity.id
_entity.type
_entity.pdbx_description
1 polymer ?
#
loop_
_entity_poly.entity_id
_entity_poly.type
_entity_poly.pdbx_seq_one_letter_code
_entity_poly.pdbx_strand_id
1 'polypeptide(L)'
;MMITHSSLSHVHNDSEEEHHPHFLGTIEKKHLREQKITQKKISFCIPRCHACKTEMQFTEGEVIYGERWYHSSCWKDIEEVIELASH
;
A
#
# COMPACT_ATOMS: atom_id res chain seq x y z
N MET A 1 -12.40 -50.90 -43.14
CA MET A 1 -12.40 -51.72 -41.91
C MET A 1 -11.06 -52.44 -41.82
N MET A 2 -10.46 -52.46 -40.63
CA MET A 2 -9.27 -53.19 -40.19
C MET A 2 -7.88 -52.60 -40.51
N ILE A 3 -7.07 -52.63 -39.44
CA ILE A 3 -5.76 -52.04 -39.17
C ILE A 3 -4.70 -53.13 -39.30
N THR A 4 -3.49 -52.82 -39.80
CA THR A 4 -2.22 -53.52 -39.46
C THR A 4 -1.03 -52.56 -39.71
N HIS A 5 -0.38 -52.01 -38.67
CA HIS A 5 0.74 -52.52 -37.86
C HIS A 5 2.12 -52.55 -38.55
N SER A 6 3.12 -52.01 -37.83
CA SER A 6 4.59 -52.27 -37.86
C SER A 6 5.44 -51.09 -38.34
N SER A 7 6.62 -50.78 -37.81
CA SER A 7 7.33 -51.03 -36.56
C SER A 7 8.54 -50.09 -36.58
N LEU A 8 8.98 -49.62 -35.41
CA LEU A 8 10.17 -48.81 -35.23
C LEU A 8 11.44 -49.53 -35.73
N SER A 9 12.35 -48.77 -36.35
CA SER A 9 13.78 -48.87 -36.07
C SER A 9 14.45 -47.56 -36.48
N HIS A 10 14.70 -46.67 -35.51
CA HIS A 10 15.63 -45.57 -35.71
C HIS A 10 17.02 -46.12 -35.40
N VAL A 11 17.89 -46.05 -36.39
CA VAL A 11 19.27 -46.50 -36.34
C VAL A 11 20.00 -45.69 -35.27
N HIS A 12 20.51 -46.37 -34.24
CA HIS A 12 21.54 -45.81 -33.37
C HIS A 12 22.83 -45.79 -34.19
N ASN A 13 23.35 -44.60 -34.47
CA ASN A 13 24.70 -44.41 -34.99
C ASN A 13 25.52 -43.81 -33.86
N ASP A 14 26.59 -44.51 -33.49
CA ASP A 14 27.63 -44.12 -32.55
C ASP A 14 28.09 -42.67 -32.77
N SER A 15 28.27 -41.91 -31.68
CA SER A 15 29.53 -41.21 -31.44
C SER A 15 29.53 -40.44 -30.13
N GLU A 16 30.53 -40.81 -29.34
CA GLU A 16 31.43 -39.93 -28.62
C GLU A 16 30.99 -39.46 -27.23
N GLU A 17 31.83 -39.91 -26.29
CA GLU A 17 31.90 -39.53 -24.90
C GLU A 17 31.97 -38.01 -24.75
N GLU A 18 31.07 -37.43 -23.96
CA GLU A 18 31.43 -36.27 -23.15
C GLU A 18 31.02 -36.54 -21.70
N HIS A 19 32.01 -36.95 -20.91
CA HIS A 19 31.95 -36.94 -19.45
C HIS A 19 31.73 -35.49 -18.99
N HIS A 20 30.48 -35.08 -18.82
CA HIS A 20 30.17 -33.83 -18.13
C HIS A 20 30.60 -33.97 -16.66
N PRO A 21 31.52 -33.13 -16.16
CA PRO A 21 31.78 -33.10 -14.73
C PRO A 21 30.48 -32.65 -14.03
N HIS A 22 29.99 -33.49 -13.11
CA HIS A 22 28.96 -33.10 -12.15
C HIS A 22 29.52 -31.93 -11.32
N PHE A 23 29.21 -30.70 -11.76
CA PHE A 23 29.46 -29.51 -10.97
C PHE A 23 28.50 -29.55 -9.78
N LEU A 24 28.97 -30.12 -8.65
CA LEU A 24 28.36 -29.94 -7.34
C LEU A 24 28.56 -28.48 -6.91
N GLY A 25 27.88 -27.57 -7.62
CA GLY A 25 27.70 -26.20 -7.18
C GLY A 25 26.93 -26.27 -5.87
N THR A 26 27.60 -25.92 -4.78
CA THR A 26 26.94 -25.72 -3.48
C THR A 26 25.85 -24.66 -3.69
N ILE A 27 24.59 -25.08 -3.61
CA ILE A 27 23.45 -24.15 -3.64
C ILE A 27 23.50 -23.42 -2.29
N GLU A 28 24.25 -22.31 -2.27
CA GLU A 28 24.21 -21.35 -1.19
C GLU A 28 22.78 -20.82 -1.12
N LYS A 29 22.00 -21.38 -0.18
CA LYS A 29 20.70 -20.84 0.20
C LYS A 29 20.97 -19.48 0.82
N LYS A 30 21.01 -18.43 -0.01
CA LYS A 30 20.98 -17.04 0.45
C LYS A 30 19.68 -16.89 1.22
N HIS A 31 19.77 -16.98 2.54
CA HIS A 31 18.66 -16.73 3.44
C HIS A 31 18.35 -15.24 3.32
N LEU A 32 17.45 -14.91 2.39
CA LEU A 32 16.95 -13.57 2.22
C LEU A 32 16.16 -13.27 3.50
N ARG A 33 16.82 -12.58 4.43
CA ARG A 33 16.18 -12.08 5.64
C ARG A 33 15.19 -11.02 5.19
N GLU A 34 13.93 -11.43 5.00
CA GLU A 34 12.82 -10.51 4.83
C GLU A 34 12.77 -9.62 6.06
N GLN A 35 13.31 -8.40 5.94
CA GLN A 35 13.10 -7.37 6.93
C GLN A 35 11.60 -7.06 6.88
N LYS A 36 10.84 -7.61 7.82
CA LYS A 36 9.47 -7.17 8.11
C LYS A 36 9.57 -5.70 8.53
N ILE A 37 9.44 -4.80 7.55
CA ILE A 37 9.21 -3.39 7.80
C ILE A 37 7.83 -3.32 8.43
N THR A 38 7.78 -3.26 9.75
CA THR A 38 6.54 -3.03 10.48
C THR A 38 6.06 -1.64 10.08
N GLN A 39 5.06 -1.57 9.19
CA GLN A 39 4.45 -0.31 8.79
C GLN A 39 3.87 0.35 10.04
N LYS A 40 4.55 1.38 10.54
CA LYS A 40 4.03 2.20 11.64
C LYS A 40 2.78 2.90 11.12
N LYS A 41 1.60 2.51 11.63
CA LYS A 41 0.35 3.22 11.33
C LYS A 41 0.45 4.63 11.87
N ILE A 42 0.51 5.62 10.98
CA ILE A 42 0.41 7.03 11.33
C ILE A 42 -1.09 7.34 11.37
N SER A 43 -1.63 7.67 12.54
CA SER A 43 -3.00 8.15 12.69
C SER A 43 -2.98 9.68 12.79
N PHE A 44 -3.65 10.35 11.86
CA PHE A 44 -3.90 11.79 11.95
C PHE A 44 -5.17 12.03 12.77
N CYS A 45 -5.13 13.01 13.66
CA CYS A 45 -6.33 13.44 14.37
C CYS A 45 -7.10 14.42 13.48
N ILE A 46 -8.35 14.10 13.15
CA ILE A 46 -9.25 15.01 12.45
C ILE A 46 -9.90 15.92 13.51
N PRO A 47 -9.69 17.24 13.44
CA PRO A 47 -10.29 18.15 14.40
C PRO A 47 -11.80 18.24 14.22
N ARG A 48 -12.48 18.68 15.28
CA ARG A 48 -13.93 18.85 15.29
C ARG A 48 -14.28 20.32 15.47
N CYS A 49 -15.30 20.76 14.75
CA CYS A 49 -15.80 22.12 14.88
C CYS A 49 -16.36 22.31 16.30
N HIS A 50 -15.95 23.38 16.95
CA HIS A 50 -16.35 23.66 18.31
C HIS A 50 -17.85 23.97 18.42
N ALA A 51 -18.47 24.52 17.37
CA ALA A 51 -19.89 24.85 17.34
C ALA A 51 -20.76 23.60 17.13
N CYS A 52 -20.64 22.94 15.97
CA CYS A 52 -21.53 21.82 15.59
C CYS A 52 -21.03 20.44 16.02
N LYS A 53 -19.81 20.32 16.57
CA LYS A 53 -19.16 19.07 17.03
C LYS A 53 -18.91 18.03 15.93
N THR A 54 -19.17 18.35 14.66
CA THR A 54 -18.85 17.47 13.53
C THR A 54 -17.37 17.58 13.16
N GLU A 55 -16.85 16.53 12.54
CA GLU A 55 -15.48 16.51 12.01
C GLU A 55 -15.31 17.61 10.96
N MET A 56 -14.13 18.24 10.98
CA MET A 56 -13.78 19.29 10.03
C MET A 56 -12.95 18.72 8.90
N GLN A 57 -13.28 19.14 7.69
CA GLN A 57 -12.38 19.07 6.55
C GLN A 57 -11.75 20.44 6.38
N PHE A 58 -10.42 20.50 6.42
CA PHE A 58 -9.72 21.76 6.24
C PHE A 58 -9.83 22.22 4.79
N THR A 59 -10.69 23.22 4.59
CA THR A 59 -10.80 23.99 3.35
C THR A 59 -10.40 25.43 3.61
N GLU A 60 -10.15 26.18 2.54
CA GLU A 60 -9.96 27.62 2.65
C GLU A 60 -11.18 28.30 3.30
N GLY A 61 -10.94 29.27 4.19
CA GLY A 61 -11.99 30.04 4.87
C GLY A 61 -12.49 29.45 6.21
N GLU A 62 -11.97 28.30 6.63
CA GLU A 62 -12.21 27.76 7.97
C GLU A 62 -11.48 28.59 9.04
N VAL A 63 -12.08 28.73 10.23
CA VAL A 63 -11.67 29.74 11.22
C VAL A 63 -11.05 29.09 12.46
N ILE A 64 -9.94 29.66 12.92
CA ILE A 64 -9.33 29.38 14.22
C ILE A 64 -9.50 30.61 15.09
N TYR A 65 -10.15 30.44 16.24
CA TYR A 65 -10.28 31.50 17.23
C TYR A 65 -9.89 30.99 18.61
N GLY A 66 -8.85 31.60 19.20
CA GLY A 66 -8.17 31.05 20.37
C GLY A 66 -7.61 29.66 20.07
N GLU A 67 -8.02 28.66 20.84
CA GLU A 67 -7.61 27.26 20.70
C GLU A 67 -8.70 26.38 20.03
N ARG A 68 -9.70 27.01 19.42
CA ARG A 68 -10.89 26.34 18.89
C ARG A 68 -10.99 26.51 17.38
N TRP A 69 -11.47 25.44 16.74
CA TRP A 69 -11.67 25.38 15.30
C TRP A 69 -13.16 25.48 14.95
N TYR A 70 -13.49 26.17 13.88
CA TYR A 70 -14.86 26.44 13.46
C TYR A 70 -15.03 26.31 11.95
N HIS A 71 -16.17 25.73 11.53
CA HIS A 71 -16.61 25.85 10.14
C HIS A 71 -16.84 27.30 9.79
N SER A 72 -16.50 27.68 8.56
CA SER A 72 -16.78 29.02 8.05
C SER A 72 -18.26 29.39 8.23
N SER A 73 -19.17 28.44 7.97
CA SER A 73 -20.61 28.63 8.20
C SER A 73 -20.98 28.81 9.68
N CYS A 74 -20.39 28.01 10.57
CA CYS A 74 -20.64 28.11 12.00
C CYS A 74 -20.02 29.37 12.63
N TRP A 75 -18.97 29.92 12.04
CA TRP A 75 -18.30 31.12 12.55
C TRP A 75 -19.17 32.37 12.37
N LYS A 76 -19.88 32.49 11.25
CA LYS A 76 -20.74 33.65 10.95
C LYS A 76 -21.73 33.96 12.07
N ASP A 77 -22.39 32.92 12.60
CA ASP A 77 -23.36 33.07 13.69
C ASP A 77 -22.71 33.52 15.01
N ILE A 78 -21.42 33.21 15.20
CA ILE A 78 -20.67 33.52 16.42
C ILE A 78 -20.07 34.93 16.33
N GLU A 79 -19.60 35.32 15.15
CA GLU A 79 -19.01 36.63 14.89
C GLU A 79 -19.97 37.77 15.25
N GLU A 80 -21.24 37.65 14.86
CA GLU A 80 -22.29 38.62 15.22
C GLU A 80 -22.44 38.79 16.74
N VAL A 81 -22.27 37.71 17.51
CA VAL A 81 -22.36 37.75 18.99
C VAL A 81 -21.12 38.39 19.62
N ILE A 82 -19.93 38.14 19.06
CA ILE A 82 -18.67 38.68 19.57
C ILE A 82 -18.59 40.19 19.36
N GLU A 83 -19.03 40.69 18.20
CA GLU A 83 -19.05 42.13 17.91
C GLU A 83 -19.97 42.89 18.88
N LEU A 84 -21.14 42.31 19.21
CA LEU A 84 -22.07 42.90 20.18
C LEU A 84 -21.54 42.91 21.61
N ALA A 85 -20.71 41.94 21.99
CA ALA A 85 -20.14 41.84 23.33
C ALA A 85 -18.92 42.75 23.56
N SER A 86 -18.40 43.38 22.50
CA SER A 86 -17.19 44.22 22.54
C SER A 86 -17.49 45.73 22.64
N HIS A 87 -18.77 46.10 22.74
CA HIS A 87 -19.27 47.48 22.90
C HIS A 87 -19.90 47.69 24.28
#